data_AF-A0A1H4MIP9-F1
#
_entry.id   AF-A0A1H4MIP9-F1
#
_cell.length_a   1.000
_cell.length_b   1.000
_cell.length_c   1.000
_cell.angle_alpha   90.00
_cell.angle_beta   90.00
_cell.angle_gamma   90.00
#
_symmetry.space_group_name_H-M   'P 1'
#
loop_
_entity.id
_entity.type
_entity.pdbx_description
1 polymer ?
#
loop_
_entity_poly.entity_id
_entity_poly.type
_entity_poly.pdbx_seq_one_letter_code
_entity_poly.pdbx_strand_id
1 'polypeptide(L)'
;MTTRETAGKPEAEDQRARFPRLRTGRRWLNLLWLLPAVAVLLGVLVGVAAGLRQMPGVQEFIAAYPGTSPRAEPQGFPWWLRWQHFLNIVFLIPIMRSGLQILAGRPRLFWKVGQRPGQEWLRLNDAIEQGARVSPRHDAVSLPSQLGLPGTRRSSASARWWHLTVTMLWLLNGIVFYVLLFATGQWVRTVPTSWDVVPNALSAALQYASLDFPVQDSWIAYNGLQLLTYFVTVFIAAPLAIATGMLQAPRVSRALGATTSKLFNPEVARSVHALVLGWFVVFTIVHVALVLITGAASNLTHITIGSATASPAGLVLFGIGVIVLAVLWLIVSPVTNKWPNAVQKVAVTALGPLARLF
;
A
#
# COMPACT_ATOMS: atom_id res chain seq x y z
N MET A 1 5.77 36.42 14.41
CA MET A 1 6.62 36.50 15.62
C MET A 1 7.30 35.15 15.83
N THR A 2 8.58 35.08 15.49
CA THR A 2 9.50 33.98 15.80
C THR A 2 9.88 34.10 17.28
N THR A 3 9.55 33.09 18.09
CA THR A 3 10.02 33.04 19.48
C THR A 3 11.53 32.79 19.50
N ARG A 4 12.23 33.45 20.43
CA ARG A 4 13.69 33.52 20.58
C ARG A 4 14.40 32.17 20.79
N GLU A 5 13.66 31.08 20.90
CA GLU A 5 14.17 29.72 21.16
C GLU A 5 14.68 28.97 19.92
N THR A 6 14.43 29.48 18.70
CA THR A 6 14.93 28.85 17.47
C THR A 6 16.14 29.56 16.86
N ALA A 7 16.65 30.61 17.51
CA ALA A 7 17.81 31.38 17.06
C ALA A 7 19.10 30.64 17.47
N GLY A 8 19.49 29.62 16.71
CA GLY A 8 20.73 28.89 17.00
C GLY A 8 20.93 27.53 16.34
N LYS A 9 20.07 27.07 15.43
CA LYS A 9 20.35 25.85 14.64
C LYS A 9 20.72 26.20 13.19
N PRO A 10 22.01 26.24 12.84
CA PRO A 10 22.45 26.33 11.45
C PRO A 10 22.29 24.96 10.78
N GLU A 11 21.07 24.49 10.49
CA GLU A 11 20.91 23.11 9.97
C GLU A 11 19.56 22.77 9.33
N ALA A 12 18.73 23.77 9.05
CA ALA A 12 17.33 23.51 8.73
C ALA A 12 17.18 22.66 7.44
N GLU A 13 18.04 22.77 6.44
CA GLU A 13 17.88 22.05 5.17
C GLU A 13 18.11 20.52 5.23
N ASP A 14 18.85 20.02 6.21
CA ASP A 14 19.38 18.64 6.18
C ASP A 14 18.73 17.69 7.20
N GLN A 15 17.59 18.08 7.79
CA GLN A 15 16.89 17.20 8.72
C GLN A 15 16.28 16.00 7.97
N ARG A 16 16.99 14.88 7.98
CA ARG A 16 16.59 13.63 7.33
C ARG A 16 15.66 12.80 8.21
N ALA A 17 14.75 12.09 7.57
CA ALA A 17 13.90 11.13 8.27
C ALA A 17 14.76 10.03 8.90
N ARG A 18 14.42 9.65 10.13
CA ARG A 18 14.88 8.41 10.74
C ARG A 18 13.96 7.26 10.32
N PHE A 19 14.48 6.03 10.40
CA PHE A 19 13.64 4.84 10.26
C PHE A 19 12.45 4.92 11.22
N PRO A 20 11.24 4.51 10.79
CA PRO A 20 10.05 4.72 11.59
C PRO A 20 10.18 4.01 12.94
N ARG A 21 9.73 4.68 14.00
CA ARG A 21 9.71 4.12 15.36
C ARG A 21 8.28 3.98 15.83
N LEU A 22 7.91 2.78 16.28
CA LEU A 22 6.62 2.47 16.88
C LEU A 22 6.69 2.62 18.39
N ARG A 23 5.61 3.12 18.98
CA ARG A 23 5.44 3.18 20.43
C ARG A 23 4.69 1.95 20.92
N THR A 24 5.32 1.19 21.82
CA THR A 24 4.70 0.08 22.54
C THR A 24 4.75 0.40 24.03
N GLY A 25 3.64 0.89 24.59
CA GLY A 25 3.58 1.40 25.96
C GLY A 25 4.53 2.59 26.18
N ARG A 26 5.55 2.41 27.04
CA ARG A 26 6.59 3.42 27.32
C ARG A 26 7.83 3.29 26.42
N ARG A 27 7.97 2.18 25.68
CA ARG A 27 9.17 1.89 24.87
C ARG A 27 8.96 2.26 23.40
N TRP A 28 10.07 2.54 22.73
CA TRP A 28 10.12 2.80 21.30
C TRP A 28 10.84 1.66 20.59
N LEU A 29 10.13 1.01 19.66
CA LEU A 29 10.71 0.00 18.79
C LEU A 29 11.11 0.65 17.48
N ASN A 30 12.40 0.59 17.13
CA ASN A 30 12.84 0.96 15.79
C ASN A 30 12.45 -0.16 14.82
N LEU A 31 11.66 0.16 13.79
CA LEU A 31 11.16 -0.83 12.83
C LEU A 31 12.29 -1.58 12.11
N LEU A 32 13.51 -1.02 12.06
CA LEU A 32 14.66 -1.71 11.49
C LEU A 32 14.94 -3.06 12.19
N TRP A 33 14.71 -3.14 13.51
CA TRP A 33 14.87 -4.39 14.28
C TRP A 33 13.81 -5.44 13.94
N LEU A 34 12.73 -5.07 13.26
CA LEU A 34 11.80 -6.06 12.74
C LEU A 34 12.43 -6.90 11.64
N LEU A 35 13.43 -6.42 10.88
CA LEU A 35 14.03 -7.20 9.81
C LEU A 35 14.66 -8.51 10.30
N PRO A 36 15.63 -8.51 11.25
CA PRO A 36 16.18 -9.77 11.77
C PRO A 36 15.15 -10.57 12.57
N ALA A 37 14.25 -9.91 13.30
CA ALA A 37 13.20 -10.60 14.07
C ALA A 37 12.23 -11.35 13.14
N VAL A 38 11.80 -10.72 12.05
CA VAL A 38 10.95 -11.33 11.01
C VAL A 38 11.69 -12.47 10.32
N ALA A 39 12.99 -12.31 10.00
CA ALA A 39 13.77 -13.40 9.41
C ALA A 39 13.81 -14.65 10.31
N VAL A 40 14.08 -14.46 11.62
CA VAL A 40 14.06 -15.56 12.59
C VAL A 40 12.65 -16.15 12.74
N LEU A 41 11.62 -15.31 12.88
CA LEU A 41 10.22 -15.76 12.94
C LEU A 41 9.80 -16.56 11.71
N LEU A 42 10.20 -16.13 10.52
CA LEU A 42 9.95 -16.86 9.28
C LEU A 42 10.67 -18.20 9.29
N GLY A 43 11.94 -18.26 9.70
CA GLY A 43 12.66 -19.54 9.81
C GLY A 43 12.00 -20.53 10.77
N VAL A 44 11.58 -20.05 11.95
CA VAL A 44 10.82 -20.86 12.91
C VAL A 44 9.48 -21.29 12.32
N LEU A 45 8.76 -20.38 11.67
CA LEU A 45 7.48 -20.66 11.02
C LEU A 45 7.63 -21.74 9.95
N VAL A 46 8.68 -21.69 9.12
CA VAL A 46 8.97 -22.74 8.12
C VAL A 46 9.20 -24.07 8.81
N GLY A 47 10.06 -24.12 9.84
CA GLY A 47 10.33 -25.37 10.57
C GLY A 47 9.08 -25.97 11.22
N VAL A 48 8.25 -25.13 11.86
CA VAL A 48 6.98 -25.56 12.46
C VAL A 48 5.99 -26.04 11.40
N ALA A 49 5.81 -25.29 10.32
CA ALA A 49 4.90 -25.66 9.23
C ALA A 49 5.31 -26.95 8.54
N ALA A 50 6.61 -27.12 8.27
CA ALA A 50 7.17 -28.34 7.70
C ALA A 50 6.97 -29.55 8.64
N GLY A 51 7.15 -29.36 9.94
CA GLY A 51 6.87 -30.40 10.95
C GLY A 51 5.39 -30.76 11.04
N LEU A 52 4.50 -29.77 11.05
CA LEU A 52 3.04 -29.98 11.07
C LEU A 52 2.57 -30.80 9.86
N ARG A 53 3.12 -30.57 8.66
CA ARG A 53 2.75 -31.32 7.45
C ARG A 53 3.08 -32.81 7.49
N GLN A 54 3.95 -33.25 8.40
CA GLN A 54 4.24 -34.68 8.57
C GLN A 54 3.21 -35.38 9.46
N MET A 55 2.31 -34.64 10.10
CA MET A 55 1.26 -35.22 10.95
C MET A 55 0.12 -35.78 10.09
N PRO A 56 -0.36 -37.02 10.31
CA PRO A 56 -1.42 -37.62 9.50
C PRO A 56 -2.70 -36.78 9.41
N GLY A 57 -3.16 -36.21 10.54
CA GLY A 57 -4.35 -35.36 10.54
C GLY A 57 -4.20 -34.06 9.74
N VAL A 58 -2.98 -33.53 9.61
CA VAL A 58 -2.70 -32.36 8.77
C VAL A 58 -2.69 -32.75 7.29
N GLN A 59 -2.18 -33.93 6.95
CA GLN A 59 -2.23 -34.45 5.59
C GLN A 59 -3.68 -34.72 5.15
N GLU A 60 -4.49 -35.32 6.02
CA GLU A 60 -5.93 -35.50 5.80
C GLU A 60 -6.65 -34.16 5.64
N PHE A 61 -6.31 -33.16 6.46
CA PHE A 61 -6.86 -31.82 6.33
C PHE A 61 -6.51 -31.17 4.99
N ILE A 62 -5.24 -31.26 4.55
CA ILE A 62 -4.82 -30.74 3.24
C ILE A 62 -5.50 -31.52 2.11
N ALA A 63 -5.70 -32.83 2.24
CA ALA A 63 -6.40 -33.62 1.23
C ALA A 63 -7.88 -33.22 1.12
N ALA A 64 -8.55 -32.95 2.25
CA ALA A 64 -9.93 -32.46 2.28
C ALA A 64 -10.04 -31.00 1.78
N TYR A 65 -9.01 -30.18 2.03
CA TYR A 65 -8.95 -28.77 1.66
C TYR A 65 -7.63 -28.48 0.94
N PRO A 66 -7.51 -28.79 -0.36
CA PRO A 66 -6.25 -28.70 -1.10
C PRO A 66 -5.76 -27.25 -1.28
N GLY A 67 -6.58 -26.26 -0.95
CA GLY A 67 -6.29 -24.84 -1.06
C GLY A 67 -7.13 -24.15 -2.12
N THR A 68 -7.66 -24.87 -3.09
CA THR A 68 -8.63 -24.40 -4.08
C THR A 68 -9.98 -25.07 -3.85
N SER A 69 -11.06 -24.36 -4.16
CA SER A 69 -12.41 -24.93 -4.14
C SER A 69 -12.98 -24.90 -5.57
N PRO A 70 -13.52 -26.01 -6.10
CA PRO A 70 -14.17 -26.01 -7.41
C PRO A 70 -15.32 -25.02 -7.43
N ARG A 71 -15.30 -24.09 -8.38
CA ARG A 71 -16.33 -23.07 -8.52
C ARG A 71 -16.57 -22.76 -9.99
N ALA A 72 -17.83 -22.48 -10.32
CA ALA A 72 -18.22 -22.00 -11.64
C ALA A 72 -17.87 -20.51 -11.76
N GLU A 73 -16.58 -20.20 -11.84
CA GLU A 73 -16.09 -18.82 -12.05
C GLU A 73 -15.69 -18.62 -13.51
N PRO A 74 -15.86 -17.41 -14.08
CA PRO A 74 -15.32 -17.10 -15.40
C PRO A 74 -13.82 -17.36 -15.43
N GLN A 75 -13.32 -18.13 -16.41
CA GLN A 75 -11.88 -18.44 -16.50
C GLN A 75 -11.07 -17.32 -17.16
N GLY A 76 -9.79 -17.28 -16.82
CA GLY A 76 -8.82 -16.38 -17.43
C GLY A 76 -9.00 -14.92 -17.05
N PHE A 77 -8.35 -14.05 -17.83
CA PHE A 77 -8.20 -12.63 -17.52
C PHE A 77 -8.63 -11.78 -18.72
N PRO A 78 -9.82 -11.17 -18.67
CA PRO A 78 -10.28 -10.25 -19.71
C PRO A 78 -9.27 -9.13 -19.98
N TRP A 79 -9.23 -8.64 -21.22
CA TRP A 79 -8.26 -7.62 -21.63
C TRP A 79 -8.32 -6.38 -20.72
N TRP A 80 -9.51 -5.90 -20.36
CA TRP A 80 -9.67 -4.72 -19.52
C TRP A 80 -9.07 -4.93 -18.13
N LEU A 81 -9.21 -6.13 -17.55
CA LEU A 81 -8.67 -6.47 -16.23
C LEU A 81 -7.15 -6.44 -16.29
N ARG A 82 -6.57 -7.07 -17.32
CA ARG A 82 -5.12 -7.09 -17.55
C ARG A 82 -4.55 -5.67 -17.68
N TRP A 83 -5.18 -4.83 -18.49
CA TRP A 83 -4.75 -3.44 -18.65
C TRP A 83 -4.87 -2.63 -17.35
N GLN A 84 -5.99 -2.73 -16.64
CA GLN A 84 -6.19 -2.01 -15.38
C GLN A 84 -5.25 -2.51 -14.28
N HIS A 85 -4.87 -3.78 -14.29
CA HIS A 85 -3.87 -4.33 -13.38
C HIS A 85 -2.51 -3.62 -13.51
N PHE A 86 -1.99 -3.46 -14.73
CA PHE A 86 -0.73 -2.72 -14.93
C PHE A 86 -0.88 -1.21 -14.75
N LEU A 87 -2.01 -0.64 -15.17
CA LEU A 87 -2.27 0.77 -14.96
C LEU A 87 -2.31 1.11 -13.46
N ASN A 88 -2.80 0.19 -12.61
CA ASN A 88 -2.81 0.36 -11.16
C ASN A 88 -1.40 0.54 -10.60
N ILE A 89 -0.39 -0.24 -11.02
CA ILE A 89 0.96 -0.06 -10.47
C ILE A 89 1.59 1.28 -10.90
N VAL A 90 1.27 1.74 -12.13
CA VAL A 90 1.67 3.08 -12.61
C VAL A 90 1.10 4.19 -11.74
N PHE A 91 -0.12 4.03 -11.20
CA PHE A 91 -0.72 4.98 -10.28
C PHE A 91 -0.25 4.81 -8.83
N LEU A 92 -0.16 3.58 -8.34
CA LEU A 92 0.18 3.30 -6.95
C LEU A 92 1.61 3.75 -6.61
N ILE A 93 2.57 3.65 -7.53
CA ILE A 93 3.95 4.12 -7.30
C ILE A 93 4.01 5.60 -6.89
N PRO A 94 3.54 6.57 -7.71
CA PRO A 94 3.56 7.98 -7.33
C PRO A 94 2.62 8.28 -6.15
N ILE A 95 1.48 7.59 -6.00
CA ILE A 95 0.60 7.74 -4.82
C ILE A 95 1.35 7.38 -3.54
N MET A 96 2.02 6.22 -3.49
CA MET A 96 2.78 5.76 -2.33
C MET A 96 3.94 6.71 -2.01
N ARG A 97 4.75 7.09 -3.01
CA ARG A 97 5.91 7.98 -2.82
C ARG A 97 5.51 9.39 -2.38
N SER A 98 4.45 9.94 -2.95
CA SER A 98 3.92 11.24 -2.54
C SER A 98 3.24 11.16 -1.16
N GLY A 99 2.56 10.05 -0.84
CA GLY A 99 1.97 9.78 0.48
C GLY A 99 3.04 9.72 1.58
N LEU A 100 4.16 9.04 1.34
CA LEU A 100 5.32 9.05 2.22
C LEU A 100 5.89 10.46 2.40
N GLN A 101 5.96 11.25 1.34
CA GLN A 101 6.43 12.64 1.43
C GLN A 101 5.47 13.55 2.21
N ILE A 102 4.15 13.32 2.10
CA ILE A 102 3.13 14.02 2.90
C ILE A 102 3.28 13.64 4.37
N LEU A 103 3.49 12.35 4.67
CA LEU A 103 3.79 11.88 6.02
C LEU A 103 5.07 12.53 6.56
N ALA A 104 6.14 12.61 5.76
CA ALA A 104 7.38 13.29 6.15
C ALA A 104 7.20 14.79 6.45
N GLY A 105 6.19 15.44 5.86
CA GLY A 105 5.81 16.82 6.19
C GLY A 105 5.08 16.99 7.53
N ARG A 106 4.50 15.92 8.06
CA ARG A 106 3.92 15.83 9.41
C ARG A 106 4.30 14.46 10.02
N PRO A 107 5.58 14.27 10.42
CA PRO A 107 6.19 12.94 10.59
C PRO A 107 5.76 12.18 11.85
N ARG A 108 4.62 12.54 12.44
CA ARG A 108 4.05 11.94 13.64
C ARG A 108 2.59 11.59 13.40
N LEU A 109 2.21 10.40 13.85
CA LEU A 109 0.85 9.87 13.76
C LEU A 109 0.26 9.64 15.16
N PHE A 110 -1.03 9.96 15.29
CA PHE A 110 -1.74 10.03 16.57
C PHE A 110 -3.07 9.29 16.46
N TRP A 111 -3.51 8.71 17.58
CA TRP A 111 -4.83 8.06 17.65
C TRP A 111 -5.93 8.99 18.15
N LYS A 112 -5.60 10.18 18.67
CA LYS A 112 -6.58 11.12 19.22
C LYS A 112 -6.33 12.53 18.73
N VAL A 113 -7.41 13.31 18.63
CA VAL A 113 -7.35 14.74 18.30
C VAL A 113 -6.63 15.52 19.40
N GLY A 114 -5.87 16.55 19.01
CA GLY A 114 -5.23 17.49 19.94
C GLY A 114 -4.02 16.91 20.68
N GLN A 115 -3.58 15.70 20.33
CA GLN A 115 -2.37 15.10 20.90
C GLN A 115 -1.12 15.90 20.51
N ARG A 116 -0.19 15.97 21.46
CA ARG A 116 1.06 16.73 21.34
C ARG A 116 2.24 15.78 21.12
N PRO A 117 3.39 16.29 20.63
CA PRO A 117 4.61 15.50 20.59
C PRO A 117 4.89 14.82 21.94
N GLY A 118 5.33 13.56 21.86
CA GLY A 118 5.42 12.64 22.99
C GLY A 118 4.17 11.79 23.23
N GLN A 119 3.11 11.93 22.43
CA GLN A 119 1.89 11.09 22.46
C GLN A 119 1.65 10.30 21.17
N GLU A 120 2.53 10.44 20.17
CA GLU A 120 2.45 9.74 18.90
C GLU A 120 2.69 8.24 19.04
N TRP A 121 2.07 7.45 18.15
CA TRP A 121 2.29 6.00 18.07
C TRP A 121 3.34 5.62 17.02
N LEU A 122 3.53 6.48 16.01
CA LEU A 122 4.58 6.38 15.00
C LEU A 122 5.26 7.74 14.84
N ARG A 123 6.59 7.72 14.71
CA ARG A 123 7.37 8.90 14.31
C ARG A 123 8.49 8.58 13.32
N LEU A 124 8.76 9.54 12.43
CA LEU A 124 9.91 9.55 11.49
C LEU A 124 11.01 10.54 11.89
N ASN A 125 10.79 11.32 12.95
CA ASN A 125 11.75 12.29 13.46
C ASN A 125 12.12 11.96 14.92
N ASP A 126 13.05 12.72 15.48
CA ASP A 126 13.53 12.54 16.85
C ASP A 126 12.44 12.73 17.90
N ALA A 127 12.76 12.25 19.11
CA ALA A 127 11.92 12.51 20.26
C ALA A 127 11.85 14.01 20.50
N ILE A 128 10.63 14.49 20.72
CA ILE A 128 10.37 15.84 21.23
C ILE A 128 9.86 15.66 22.66
N GLU A 129 10.27 16.58 23.54
CA GLU A 129 9.81 16.62 24.92
C GLU A 129 8.28 16.68 24.99
N GLN A 130 7.71 15.98 25.97
CA GLN A 130 6.27 15.90 26.13
C GLN A 130 5.69 17.29 26.42
N GLY A 131 4.71 17.69 25.61
CA GLY A 131 4.02 18.98 25.77
C GLY A 131 4.65 20.15 25.04
N ALA A 132 5.84 19.99 24.44
CA ALA A 132 6.47 21.00 23.61
C ALA A 132 5.62 21.36 22.39
N ARG A 133 5.66 22.63 21.97
CA ARG A 133 4.96 23.13 20.78
C ARG A 133 5.94 23.25 19.63
N VAL A 134 5.86 22.33 18.68
CA VAL A 134 6.64 22.39 17.44
C VAL A 134 5.70 22.56 16.27
N SER A 135 5.96 23.56 15.43
CA SER A 135 5.14 23.76 14.23
C SER A 135 5.43 22.64 13.23
N PRO A 136 4.42 22.16 12.47
CA PRO A 136 4.60 21.11 11.48
C PRO A 136 5.74 21.35 10.50
N ARG A 137 5.96 22.62 10.13
CA ARG A 137 7.04 23.03 9.22
C ARG A 137 8.43 22.79 9.79
N HIS A 138 8.63 22.96 11.10
CA HIS A 138 9.91 22.72 11.76
C HIS A 138 10.10 21.24 12.15
N ASP A 139 9.03 20.47 12.29
CA ASP A 139 9.11 19.03 12.56
C ASP A 139 9.29 18.21 11.26
N ALA A 140 9.04 18.79 10.09
CA ALA A 140 9.12 18.12 8.79
C ALA A 140 10.54 17.64 8.44
N VAL A 141 10.61 16.47 7.83
CA VAL A 141 11.86 15.79 7.46
C VAL A 141 11.97 15.54 5.95
N SER A 142 13.21 15.45 5.46
CA SER A 142 13.51 15.06 4.07
C SER A 142 13.56 13.53 3.93
N LEU A 143 13.18 13.02 2.75
CA LEU A 143 13.30 11.62 2.37
C LEU A 143 14.30 11.48 1.20
N PRO A 144 14.93 10.31 1.01
CA PRO A 144 15.62 10.05 -0.25
C PRO A 144 14.66 10.27 -1.42
N SER A 145 15.12 10.92 -2.51
CA SER A 145 14.26 11.27 -3.65
C SER A 145 13.67 10.06 -4.36
N GLN A 146 14.27 8.88 -4.18
CA GLN A 146 13.76 7.60 -4.63
C GLN A 146 12.55 7.16 -3.80
N LEU A 147 12.53 7.44 -2.49
CA LEU A 147 11.45 7.05 -1.59
C LEU A 147 10.33 8.09 -1.53
N GLY A 148 10.69 9.37 -1.36
CA GLY A 148 9.76 10.48 -1.33
C GLY A 148 9.61 11.13 -2.71
N LEU A 149 8.39 11.54 -3.05
CA LEU A 149 8.12 12.34 -4.24
C LEU A 149 7.79 13.79 -3.84
N PRO A 150 8.71 14.77 -4.00
CA PRO A 150 10.04 14.70 -4.63
C PRO A 150 11.27 14.56 -3.70
N GLY A 151 11.08 14.33 -2.40
CA GLY A 151 12.16 13.97 -1.46
C GLY A 151 12.62 15.08 -0.51
N THR A 152 12.26 16.34 -0.74
CA THR A 152 12.74 17.44 0.14
C THR A 152 11.74 17.75 1.24
N ARG A 153 12.20 18.19 2.42
CA ARG A 153 11.27 18.57 3.51
C ARG A 153 10.27 19.67 3.11
N ARG A 154 10.65 20.56 2.19
CA ARG A 154 9.82 21.72 1.78
C ARG A 154 8.85 21.38 0.65
N SER A 155 8.92 20.19 0.06
CA SER A 155 8.09 19.82 -1.09
C SER A 155 6.74 19.18 -0.73
N SER A 156 6.26 19.33 0.51
CA SER A 156 4.97 18.78 0.94
C SER A 156 3.78 19.28 0.10
N ALA A 157 3.86 20.49 -0.45
CA ALA A 157 2.84 21.03 -1.36
C ALA A 157 2.81 20.30 -2.71
N SER A 158 3.95 20.17 -3.38
CA SER A 158 4.07 19.40 -4.63
C SER A 158 3.68 17.93 -4.45
N ALA A 159 4.04 17.34 -3.30
CA ALA A 159 3.63 15.99 -2.96
C ALA A 159 2.10 15.85 -2.86
N ARG A 160 1.40 16.81 -2.22
CA ARG A 160 -0.07 16.82 -2.18
C ARG A 160 -0.70 16.91 -3.57
N TRP A 161 -0.16 17.75 -4.46
CA TRP A 161 -0.64 17.84 -5.84
C TRP A 161 -0.48 16.52 -6.60
N TRP A 162 0.71 15.91 -6.54
CA TRP A 162 0.93 14.58 -7.12
C TRP A 162 -0.02 13.54 -6.57
N HIS A 163 -0.13 13.47 -5.24
CA HIS A 163 -0.96 12.48 -4.57
C HIS A 163 -2.42 12.62 -4.99
N LEU A 164 -2.97 13.84 -4.93
CA LEU A 164 -4.37 14.08 -5.26
C LEU A 164 -4.67 13.83 -6.74
N THR A 165 -3.85 14.38 -7.66
CA THR A 165 -4.07 14.20 -9.10
C THR A 165 -4.03 12.74 -9.51
N VAL A 166 -3.01 11.99 -9.07
CA VAL A 166 -2.91 10.57 -9.44
C VAL A 166 -3.97 9.74 -8.72
N THR A 167 -4.33 10.08 -7.47
CA THR A 167 -5.43 9.41 -6.75
C THR A 167 -6.76 9.60 -7.45
N MET A 168 -7.05 10.76 -8.05
CA MET A 168 -8.29 10.95 -8.82
C MET A 168 -8.31 10.12 -10.10
N LEU A 169 -7.18 9.98 -10.79
CA LEU A 169 -7.04 9.07 -11.95
C LEU A 169 -7.21 7.60 -11.52
N TRP A 170 -6.60 7.22 -10.40
CA TRP A 170 -6.73 5.90 -9.81
C TRP A 170 -8.17 5.61 -9.37
N LEU A 171 -8.87 6.59 -8.79
CA LEU A 171 -10.28 6.49 -8.41
C LEU A 171 -11.17 6.31 -9.64
N LEU A 172 -10.94 7.09 -10.70
CA LEU A 172 -11.66 6.92 -11.96
C LEU A 172 -11.43 5.51 -12.55
N ASN A 173 -10.17 5.06 -12.58
CA ASN A 173 -9.83 3.70 -13.01
C ASN A 173 -10.52 2.64 -12.13
N GLY A 174 -10.56 2.86 -10.81
CA GLY A 174 -11.23 2.00 -9.85
C GLY A 174 -12.75 1.93 -10.07
N ILE A 175 -13.40 3.06 -10.36
CA ILE A 175 -14.83 3.09 -10.70
C ILE A 175 -15.10 2.27 -11.96
N VAL A 176 -14.31 2.48 -13.03
CA VAL A 176 -14.42 1.69 -14.26
C VAL A 176 -14.17 0.21 -13.99
N PHE A 177 -13.17 -0.12 -13.17
CA PHE A 177 -12.88 -1.48 -12.75
C PHE A 177 -14.07 -2.12 -12.03
N TYR A 178 -14.67 -1.44 -11.06
CA TYR A 178 -15.83 -1.94 -10.32
C TYR A 178 -17.02 -2.16 -11.26
N VAL A 179 -17.32 -1.20 -12.14
CA VAL A 179 -18.41 -1.34 -13.13
C VAL A 179 -18.18 -2.58 -14.00
N LEU A 180 -16.99 -2.75 -14.58
CA LEU A 180 -16.67 -3.91 -15.43
C LEU A 180 -16.67 -5.22 -14.64
N LEU A 181 -16.13 -5.20 -13.42
CA LEU A 181 -16.05 -6.37 -12.53
C LEU A 181 -17.44 -6.94 -12.23
N PHE A 182 -18.40 -6.07 -11.90
CA PHE A 182 -19.77 -6.49 -11.62
C PHE A 182 -20.57 -6.77 -12.90
N ALA A 183 -20.44 -5.94 -13.95
CA ALA A 183 -21.19 -6.11 -15.20
C ALA A 183 -20.80 -7.38 -15.97
N THR A 184 -19.58 -7.88 -15.82
CA THR A 184 -19.08 -9.08 -16.51
C THR A 184 -19.12 -10.35 -15.65
N GLY A 185 -19.61 -10.27 -14.40
CA GLY A 185 -19.61 -11.39 -13.46
C GLY A 185 -18.22 -11.78 -12.91
N GLN A 186 -17.16 -11.04 -13.27
CA GLN A 186 -15.79 -11.31 -12.83
C GLN A 186 -15.58 -11.12 -11.32
N TRP A 187 -16.51 -10.45 -10.63
CA TRP A 187 -16.51 -10.28 -9.18
C TRP A 187 -16.47 -11.63 -8.42
N VAL A 188 -17.02 -12.70 -8.98
CA VAL A 188 -17.03 -14.04 -8.34
C VAL A 188 -15.61 -14.56 -8.10
N ARG A 189 -14.63 -14.15 -8.92
CA ARG A 189 -13.21 -14.50 -8.73
C ARG A 189 -12.55 -13.79 -7.55
N THR A 190 -13.14 -12.73 -7.01
CA THR A 190 -12.51 -11.89 -5.99
C THR A 190 -13.34 -11.74 -4.72
N VAL A 191 -14.59 -12.18 -4.72
CA VAL A 191 -15.47 -12.18 -3.54
C VAL A 191 -15.73 -13.61 -3.10
N PRO A 192 -15.45 -13.96 -1.83
CA PRO A 192 -15.79 -15.28 -1.32
C PRO A 192 -17.31 -15.52 -1.33
N THR A 193 -17.72 -16.64 -1.94
CA THR A 193 -19.13 -17.05 -2.06
C THR A 193 -19.48 -18.30 -1.23
N SER A 194 -18.48 -18.95 -0.62
CA SER A 194 -18.63 -20.10 0.28
C SER A 194 -17.70 -19.96 1.49
N TRP A 195 -18.11 -20.53 2.63
CA TRP A 195 -17.30 -20.65 3.84
C TRP A 195 -16.12 -21.62 3.70
N ASP A 196 -16.11 -22.49 2.68
CA ASP A 196 -14.98 -23.39 2.38
C ASP A 196 -13.68 -22.63 2.09
N VAL A 197 -13.77 -21.34 1.76
CA VAL A 197 -12.61 -20.47 1.59
C VAL A 197 -11.71 -20.44 2.83
N VAL A 198 -12.28 -20.53 4.04
CA VAL A 198 -11.54 -20.40 5.29
C VAL A 198 -10.61 -21.59 5.53
N PRO A 199 -11.08 -22.85 5.54
CA PRO A 199 -10.18 -24.00 5.69
C PRO A 199 -9.22 -24.13 4.50
N ASN A 200 -9.64 -23.81 3.27
CA ASN A 200 -8.73 -23.80 2.11
C ASN A 200 -7.64 -22.72 2.22
N ALA A 201 -7.96 -21.54 2.75
CA ALA A 201 -6.97 -20.50 3.00
C ALA A 201 -5.98 -20.90 4.09
N LEU A 202 -6.46 -21.55 5.16
CA LEU A 202 -5.59 -22.06 6.22
C LEU A 202 -4.65 -23.15 5.71
N SER A 203 -5.17 -24.10 4.93
CA SER A 203 -4.37 -25.10 4.23
C SER A 203 -3.33 -24.45 3.32
N ALA A 204 -3.73 -23.54 2.43
CA ALA A 204 -2.80 -22.85 1.54
C ALA A 204 -1.74 -22.06 2.32
N ALA A 205 -2.11 -21.39 3.42
CA ALA A 205 -1.17 -20.66 4.28
C ALA A 205 -0.12 -21.59 4.91
N LEU A 206 -0.55 -22.76 5.41
CA LEU A 206 0.37 -23.78 5.92
C LEU A 206 1.30 -24.29 4.81
N GLN A 207 0.76 -24.54 3.62
CA GLN A 207 1.54 -25.00 2.47
C GLN A 207 2.60 -23.96 2.06
N TYR A 208 2.22 -22.68 1.91
CA TYR A 208 3.18 -21.59 1.67
C TYR A 208 4.22 -21.45 2.79
N ALA A 209 3.80 -21.52 4.05
CA ALA A 209 4.69 -21.44 5.20
C ALA A 209 5.71 -22.59 5.21
N SER A 210 5.33 -23.78 4.74
CA SER A 210 6.23 -24.94 4.64
C SER A 210 7.20 -24.90 3.45
N LEU A 211 7.10 -23.91 2.57
CA LEU A 211 7.82 -23.82 1.28
C LEU A 211 7.51 -24.95 0.29
N ASP A 212 6.50 -25.78 0.58
CA ASP A 212 5.92 -26.77 -0.32
C ASP A 212 4.58 -26.24 -0.82
N PHE A 213 4.63 -25.50 -1.94
CA PHE A 213 3.53 -24.65 -2.38
C PHE A 213 2.31 -25.45 -2.88
N PRO A 214 1.08 -24.94 -2.66
CA PRO A 214 -0.10 -25.58 -3.23
C PRO A 214 -0.05 -25.57 -4.75
N VAL A 215 -0.71 -26.53 -5.39
CA VAL A 215 -0.95 -26.49 -6.84
C VAL A 215 -1.63 -25.16 -7.19
N GLN A 216 -1.02 -24.42 -8.12
CA GLN A 216 -1.52 -23.13 -8.57
C GLN A 216 -2.00 -23.24 -10.01
N ASP A 217 -3.26 -22.89 -10.24
CA ASP A 217 -3.77 -22.61 -11.58
C ASP A 217 -4.65 -21.36 -11.53
N SER A 218 -3.98 -20.20 -11.54
CA SER A 218 -4.67 -18.91 -11.46
C SER A 218 -5.52 -18.60 -12.69
N TRP A 219 -5.36 -19.35 -13.79
CA TRP A 219 -6.23 -19.21 -14.95
C TRP A 219 -7.63 -19.71 -14.60
N ILE A 220 -7.71 -20.86 -13.93
CA ILE A 220 -8.97 -21.45 -13.49
C ILE A 220 -9.50 -20.70 -12.26
N ALA A 221 -8.76 -20.71 -11.15
CA ALA A 221 -9.22 -20.15 -9.88
C ALA A 221 -8.06 -19.74 -8.97
N TYR A 222 -8.31 -18.79 -8.08
CA TYR A 222 -7.37 -18.50 -7.00
C TYR A 222 -7.51 -19.49 -5.85
N ASN A 223 -6.40 -19.77 -5.17
CA ASN A 223 -6.49 -20.49 -3.90
C ASN A 223 -7.16 -19.59 -2.82
N GLY A 224 -7.65 -20.20 -1.74
CA GLY A 224 -8.42 -19.51 -0.70
C GLY A 224 -7.66 -18.35 -0.05
N LEU A 225 -6.34 -18.49 0.14
CA LEU A 225 -5.50 -17.44 0.73
C LEU A 225 -5.37 -16.24 -0.22
N GLN A 226 -5.12 -16.51 -1.50
CA GLN A 226 -5.09 -15.48 -2.55
C GLN A 226 -6.43 -14.75 -2.64
N LEU A 227 -7.55 -15.49 -2.70
CA LEU A 227 -8.89 -14.93 -2.79
C LEU A 227 -9.19 -13.98 -1.62
N LEU A 228 -8.96 -14.41 -0.38
CA LEU A 228 -9.19 -13.55 0.80
C LEU A 228 -8.28 -12.31 0.76
N THR A 229 -7.02 -12.47 0.36
CA THR A 229 -6.07 -11.35 0.28
C THR A 229 -6.48 -10.34 -0.81
N TYR A 230 -6.96 -10.83 -1.96
CA TYR A 230 -7.46 -9.99 -3.04
C TYR A 230 -8.77 -9.29 -2.65
N PHE A 231 -9.68 -10.01 -1.99
CA PHE A 231 -10.90 -9.43 -1.44
C PHE A 231 -10.58 -8.26 -0.49
N VAL A 232 -9.70 -8.49 0.49
CA VAL A 232 -9.27 -7.46 1.44
C VAL A 232 -8.64 -6.29 0.70
N THR A 233 -7.77 -6.53 -0.27
CA THR A 233 -7.06 -5.46 -0.98
C THR A 233 -8.02 -4.61 -1.83
N VAL A 234 -8.91 -5.25 -2.57
CA VAL A 234 -9.81 -4.60 -3.53
C VAL A 234 -11.01 -3.96 -2.84
N PHE A 235 -11.66 -4.65 -1.91
CA PHE A 235 -12.95 -4.25 -1.33
C PHE A 235 -12.86 -3.66 0.07
N ILE A 236 -11.71 -3.75 0.74
CA ILE A 236 -11.52 -3.17 2.09
C ILE A 236 -10.43 -2.10 2.06
N ALA A 237 -9.19 -2.45 1.71
CA ALA A 237 -8.05 -1.54 1.78
C ALA A 237 -8.18 -0.35 0.82
N ALA A 238 -8.55 -0.60 -0.44
CA ALA A 238 -8.75 0.47 -1.43
C ALA A 238 -9.87 1.46 -1.04
N PRO A 239 -11.10 1.03 -0.71
CA PRO A 239 -12.13 1.93 -0.20
C PRO A 239 -11.72 2.65 1.09
N LEU A 240 -11.03 1.96 2.01
CA LEU A 240 -10.55 2.55 3.25
C LEU A 240 -9.50 3.64 3.01
N ALA A 241 -8.60 3.47 2.03
CA ALA A 241 -7.66 4.52 1.60
C ALA A 241 -8.41 5.76 1.10
N ILE A 242 -9.45 5.59 0.28
CA ILE A 242 -10.26 6.70 -0.23
C ILE A 242 -10.96 7.42 0.93
N ALA A 243 -11.67 6.68 1.78
CA ALA A 243 -12.41 7.24 2.92
C ALA A 243 -11.49 8.02 3.88
N THR A 244 -10.35 7.41 4.26
CA THR A 244 -9.39 8.05 5.15
C THR A 244 -8.62 9.20 4.49
N GLY A 245 -8.43 9.17 3.17
CA GLY A 245 -7.87 10.29 2.41
C GLY A 245 -8.84 11.49 2.37
N MET A 246 -10.13 11.23 2.13
CA MET A 246 -11.18 12.26 2.16
C MET A 246 -11.31 12.91 3.54
N LEU A 247 -11.23 12.14 4.63
CA LEU A 247 -11.28 12.68 6.00
C LEU A 247 -10.07 13.54 6.37
N GLN A 248 -8.97 13.47 5.61
CA GLN A 248 -7.82 14.37 5.81
C GLN A 248 -8.01 15.74 5.17
N ALA A 249 -8.98 15.89 4.26
CA ALA A 249 -9.31 17.17 3.64
C ALA A 249 -10.11 18.05 4.63
N PRO A 250 -9.65 19.26 4.99
CA PRO A 250 -10.30 20.07 6.02
C PRO A 250 -11.74 20.48 5.70
N ARG A 251 -12.08 20.68 4.43
CA ARG A 251 -13.46 21.00 4.03
C ARG A 251 -14.38 19.80 4.18
N VAL A 252 -13.95 18.63 3.70
CA VAL A 252 -14.72 17.38 3.77
C VAL A 252 -14.92 16.94 5.22
N SER A 253 -13.84 16.93 6.01
CA SER A 253 -13.91 16.53 7.43
C SER A 253 -14.86 17.42 8.24
N ARG A 254 -14.84 18.74 8.00
CA ARG A 254 -15.77 19.67 8.64
C ARG A 254 -17.21 19.45 8.18
N ALA A 255 -17.42 19.27 6.88
CA ALA A 255 -18.76 19.03 6.32
C ALA A 255 -19.39 17.75 6.89
N LEU A 256 -18.58 16.72 7.16
CA LEU A 256 -19.03 15.45 7.75
C LEU A 256 -19.06 15.46 9.30
N GLY A 257 -18.75 16.57 9.96
CA GLY A 257 -18.65 16.63 11.43
C GLY A 257 -17.54 15.77 12.04
N ALA A 258 -16.62 15.26 11.22
CA ALA A 258 -15.57 14.33 11.66
C ALA A 258 -14.56 14.96 12.63
N THR A 259 -14.41 16.28 12.61
CA THR A 259 -13.46 17.01 13.48
C THR A 259 -13.77 16.88 14.97
N THR A 260 -15.04 16.61 15.33
CA THR A 260 -15.47 16.40 16.72
C THR A 260 -15.56 14.91 17.09
N SER A 261 -15.43 14.01 16.11
CA SER A 261 -15.55 12.57 16.32
C SER A 261 -14.34 11.99 17.05
N LYS A 262 -14.58 11.16 18.07
CA LYS A 262 -13.48 10.45 18.76
C LYS A 262 -12.85 9.36 17.88
N LEU A 263 -13.64 8.73 17.01
CA LEU A 263 -13.20 7.57 16.20
C LEU A 263 -12.86 7.95 14.75
N PHE A 264 -13.57 8.90 14.15
CA PHE A 264 -13.44 9.23 12.73
C PHE A 264 -12.76 10.59 12.46
N ASN A 265 -11.95 11.08 13.40
CA ASN A 265 -11.28 12.36 13.22
C ASN A 265 -10.10 12.29 12.23
N PRO A 266 -9.63 13.45 11.73
CA PRO A 266 -8.51 13.52 10.81
C PRO A 266 -7.20 12.87 11.31
N GLU A 267 -6.91 12.88 12.62
CA GLU A 267 -5.67 12.27 13.13
C GLU A 267 -5.74 10.74 13.12
N VAL A 268 -6.90 10.16 13.48
CA VAL A 268 -7.15 8.72 13.29
C VAL A 268 -7.11 8.38 11.80
N ALA A 269 -7.74 9.18 10.95
CA ALA A 269 -7.73 8.97 9.50
C ALA A 269 -6.31 8.95 8.93
N ARG A 270 -5.43 9.88 9.34
CA ARG A 270 -4.00 9.87 8.97
C ARG A 270 -3.31 8.57 9.38
N SER A 271 -3.59 8.08 10.59
CA SER A 271 -3.00 6.85 11.12
C SER A 271 -3.44 5.61 10.35
N VAL A 272 -4.75 5.47 10.13
CA VAL A 272 -5.32 4.37 9.35
C VAL A 272 -4.84 4.43 7.90
N HIS A 273 -4.81 5.62 7.29
CA HIS A 273 -4.31 5.79 5.92
C HIS A 273 -2.84 5.36 5.78
N ALA A 274 -1.99 5.67 6.76
CA ALA A 274 -0.60 5.21 6.78
C ALA A 274 -0.47 3.69 6.96
N LEU A 275 -1.37 3.06 7.73
CA LEU A 275 -1.43 1.60 7.84
C LEU A 275 -1.86 0.95 6.53
N VAL A 276 -2.84 1.54 5.83
CA VAL A 276 -3.26 1.08 4.49
C VAL A 276 -2.14 1.23 3.46
N LEU A 277 -1.37 2.32 3.52
CA LEU A 277 -0.13 2.44 2.73
C LEU A 277 0.84 1.29 3.04
N GLY A 278 1.05 0.96 4.32
CA GLY A 278 1.85 -0.19 4.74
C GLY A 278 1.34 -1.51 4.16
N TRP A 279 0.01 -1.73 4.19
CA TRP A 279 -0.63 -2.89 3.57
C TRP A 279 -0.32 -2.97 2.07
N PHE A 280 -0.52 -1.88 1.31
CA PHE A 280 -0.26 -1.88 -0.13
C PHE A 280 1.21 -2.17 -0.48
N VAL A 281 2.15 -1.65 0.31
CA VAL A 281 3.59 -1.94 0.14
C VAL A 281 3.86 -3.42 0.36
N VAL A 282 3.43 -3.98 1.50
CA VAL A 282 3.66 -5.40 1.83
C VAL A 282 2.96 -6.31 0.83
N PHE A 283 1.70 -6.04 0.51
CA PHE A 283 0.93 -6.78 -0.49
C PHE A 283 1.65 -6.79 -1.83
N THR A 284 2.10 -5.64 -2.33
CA THR A 284 2.78 -5.56 -3.64
C THR A 284 4.05 -6.40 -3.65
N ILE A 285 4.88 -6.29 -2.61
CA ILE A 285 6.15 -7.05 -2.51
C ILE A 285 5.86 -8.55 -2.48
N VAL A 286 4.98 -8.99 -1.58
CA VAL A 286 4.65 -10.42 -1.42
C VAL A 286 3.96 -10.97 -2.66
N HIS A 287 3.00 -10.25 -3.22
CA HIS A 287 2.28 -10.64 -4.43
C HIS A 287 3.23 -10.84 -5.62
N VAL A 288 4.10 -9.87 -5.90
CA VAL A 288 5.06 -9.97 -7.02
C VAL A 288 6.07 -11.07 -6.76
N ALA A 289 6.58 -11.22 -5.52
CA ALA A 289 7.48 -12.31 -5.17
C ALA A 289 6.82 -13.68 -5.42
N LEU A 290 5.58 -13.88 -4.98
CA LEU A 290 4.83 -15.12 -5.21
C LEU A 290 4.63 -15.38 -6.71
N VAL A 291 4.23 -14.37 -7.49
CA VAL A 291 4.10 -14.49 -8.95
C VAL A 291 5.38 -15.03 -9.60
N LEU A 292 6.55 -14.58 -9.13
CA LEU A 292 7.85 -14.97 -9.67
C LEU A 292 8.31 -16.36 -9.21
N ILE A 293 8.01 -16.77 -7.97
CA ILE A 293 8.49 -18.05 -7.44
C ILE A 293 7.50 -19.22 -7.63
N THR A 294 6.24 -18.97 -7.96
CA THR A 294 5.21 -20.01 -8.15
C THR A 294 4.83 -20.20 -9.62
N GLY A 295 5.81 -20.17 -10.53
CA GLY A 295 5.59 -20.36 -11.96
C GLY A 295 5.50 -19.06 -12.77
N ALA A 296 6.55 -18.23 -12.72
CA ALA A 296 6.63 -16.92 -13.36
C ALA A 296 6.14 -16.90 -14.82
N ALA A 297 6.57 -17.84 -15.66
CA ALA A 297 6.22 -17.87 -17.08
C ALA A 297 4.70 -18.00 -17.28
N SER A 298 4.03 -18.88 -16.54
CA SER A 298 2.57 -19.05 -16.63
C SER A 298 1.86 -17.83 -16.04
N ASN A 299 2.18 -17.44 -14.80
CA ASN A 299 1.53 -16.33 -14.12
C ASN A 299 1.63 -15.00 -14.89
N LEU A 300 2.82 -14.70 -15.43
CA LEU A 300 3.02 -13.50 -16.23
C LEU A 300 2.32 -13.59 -17.57
N THR A 301 2.25 -14.77 -18.20
CA THR A 301 1.48 -14.96 -19.45
C THR A 301 0.00 -14.72 -19.24
N HIS A 302 -0.56 -15.20 -18.12
CA HIS A 302 -1.95 -15.01 -17.76
C HIS A 302 -2.33 -13.53 -17.72
N ILE A 303 -1.52 -12.71 -17.03
CA ILE A 303 -1.85 -11.31 -16.78
C ILE A 303 -1.37 -10.35 -17.88
N THR A 304 -0.30 -10.67 -18.62
CA THR A 304 0.19 -9.83 -19.73
C THR A 304 -0.56 -10.12 -21.03
N ILE A 305 -0.49 -11.36 -21.51
CA ILE A 305 -0.99 -11.76 -22.83
C ILE A 305 -2.45 -12.21 -22.75
N GLY A 306 -2.86 -12.78 -21.62
CA GLY A 306 -4.21 -13.34 -21.47
C GLY A 306 -4.34 -14.69 -22.17
N SER A 307 -3.37 -15.58 -21.96
CA SER A 307 -3.36 -16.95 -22.48
C SER A 307 -3.22 -17.95 -21.33
N ALA A 308 -3.88 -19.10 -21.42
CA ALA A 308 -3.74 -20.21 -20.47
C ALA A 308 -2.38 -20.93 -20.62
N THR A 309 -1.81 -20.91 -21.83
CA THR A 309 -0.55 -21.57 -22.13
C THR A 309 0.61 -20.62 -21.89
N ALA A 310 1.59 -21.05 -21.12
CA ALA A 310 2.79 -20.28 -20.82
C ALA A 310 3.55 -19.87 -22.09
N SER A 311 4.02 -18.62 -22.12
CA SER A 311 4.77 -18.05 -23.23
C SER A 311 5.91 -17.17 -22.73
N PRO A 312 7.12 -17.27 -23.31
CA PRO A 312 8.23 -16.36 -23.00
C PRO A 312 7.89 -14.88 -23.23
N ALA A 313 6.96 -14.59 -24.13
CA ALA A 313 6.53 -13.22 -24.40
C ALA A 313 5.93 -12.53 -23.16
N GLY A 314 5.32 -13.29 -22.24
CA GLY A 314 4.78 -12.73 -21.00
C GLY A 314 5.89 -12.20 -20.07
N LEU A 315 7.00 -12.93 -19.98
CA LEU A 315 8.19 -12.50 -19.25
C LEU A 315 8.83 -11.26 -19.87
N VAL A 316 8.93 -11.21 -21.21
CA VAL A 316 9.48 -10.05 -21.93
C VAL A 316 8.65 -8.81 -21.70
N LEU A 317 7.32 -8.91 -21.84
CA LEU A 317 6.41 -7.78 -21.60
C LEU A 317 6.48 -7.28 -20.15
N PHE A 318 6.58 -8.20 -19.18
CA PHE A 318 6.81 -7.83 -17.79
C PHE A 318 8.12 -7.06 -17.61
N GLY A 319 9.22 -7.54 -18.20
CA GLY A 319 10.52 -6.86 -18.17
C GLY A 319 10.47 -5.44 -18.76
N ILE A 320 9.78 -5.25 -19.89
CA ILE A 320 9.54 -3.93 -20.49
C ILE A 320 8.77 -3.04 -19.51
N GLY A 321 7.70 -3.56 -18.91
CA GLY A 321 6.92 -2.84 -17.89
C GLY A 321 7.79 -2.40 -16.71
N VAL A 322 8.65 -3.28 -16.18
CA VAL A 322 9.59 -2.94 -15.11
C VAL A 322 10.56 -1.84 -15.51
N ILE A 323 11.10 -1.87 -16.74
CA ILE A 323 11.98 -0.81 -17.26
C ILE A 323 11.24 0.53 -17.33
N VAL A 324 10.02 0.56 -17.88
CA VAL A 324 9.19 1.77 -17.94
C VAL A 324 8.95 2.33 -16.54
N LEU A 325 8.56 1.47 -15.58
CA LEU A 325 8.34 1.88 -14.20
C LEU A 325 9.62 2.40 -13.54
N ALA A 326 10.77 1.78 -13.79
CA ALA A 326 12.07 2.23 -13.27
C ALA A 326 12.45 3.62 -13.84
N VAL A 327 12.24 3.84 -15.14
CA VAL A 327 12.48 5.14 -15.78
C VAL A 327 11.57 6.21 -15.19
N LEU A 328 10.27 5.95 -15.09
CA LEU A 328 9.31 6.85 -14.44
C LEU A 328 9.72 7.15 -12.98
N TRP A 329 10.15 6.12 -12.25
CA TRP A 329 10.58 6.22 -10.86
C TRP A 329 11.76 7.19 -10.70
N LEU A 330 12.77 7.07 -11.57
CA LEU A 330 14.00 7.87 -11.54
C LEU A 330 13.76 9.33 -11.97
N ILE A 331 12.88 9.57 -12.94
CA ILE A 331 12.70 10.90 -13.55
C ILE A 331 11.73 11.78 -12.76
N VAL A 332 10.70 11.22 -12.14
CA VAL A 332 9.58 12.00 -11.59
C VAL A 332 10.00 12.98 -10.48
N SER A 333 10.92 12.60 -9.58
CA SER A 333 11.39 13.48 -8.51
C SER A 333 12.26 14.64 -9.03
N PRO A 334 13.30 14.40 -9.87
CA PRO A 334 14.06 15.48 -10.51
C PRO A 334 13.18 16.47 -11.28
N VAL A 335 12.24 15.98 -12.09
CA VAL A 335 11.33 16.83 -12.87
C VAL A 335 10.46 17.69 -11.95
N THR A 336 9.91 17.09 -10.90
CA THR A 336 9.09 17.80 -9.91
C THR A 336 9.86 18.90 -9.18
N ASN A 337 11.12 18.62 -8.80
CA ASN A 337 11.98 19.61 -8.15
C ASN A 337 12.38 20.75 -9.10
N LYS A 338 12.59 20.46 -10.39
CA LYS A 338 12.93 21.47 -11.39
C LYS A 338 11.74 22.35 -11.77
N TRP A 339 10.52 21.80 -11.80
CA TRP A 339 9.32 22.49 -12.29
C TRP A 339 8.12 22.40 -11.33
N PRO A 340 8.23 22.84 -10.07
CA PRO A 340 7.16 22.69 -9.07
C PRO A 340 5.88 23.45 -9.44
N ASN A 341 6.02 24.63 -10.06
CA ASN A 341 4.88 25.44 -10.51
C ASN A 341 4.12 24.78 -11.67
N ALA A 342 4.83 24.06 -12.55
CA ALA A 342 4.20 23.32 -13.64
C ALA A 342 3.36 22.16 -13.09
N VAL A 343 3.87 21.42 -12.11
CA VAL A 343 3.14 20.34 -11.43
C VAL A 343 1.85 20.87 -10.80
N GLN A 344 1.91 21.99 -10.08
CA GLN A 344 0.72 22.62 -9.50
C GLN A 344 -0.28 23.06 -10.58
N LYS A 345 0.19 23.72 -11.66
CA LYS A 345 -0.68 24.18 -12.75
C LYS A 345 -1.40 23.01 -13.41
N VAL A 346 -0.66 21.94 -13.75
CA VAL A 346 -1.22 20.71 -14.33
C VAL A 346 -2.24 20.08 -13.37
N ALA A 347 -1.91 19.98 -12.08
CA ALA A 347 -2.82 19.41 -11.09
C ALA A 347 -4.12 20.19 -10.97
N VAL A 348 -4.05 21.52 -10.86
CA VAL A 348 -5.24 22.39 -10.77
C VAL A 348 -6.08 22.31 -12.05
N THR A 349 -5.45 22.29 -13.23
CA THR A 349 -6.17 22.13 -14.50
C THR A 349 -6.85 20.76 -14.59
N ALA A 350 -6.15 19.68 -14.24
CA ALA A 350 -6.68 18.32 -14.33
C ALA A 350 -7.84 18.07 -13.35
N LEU A 351 -7.76 18.65 -12.15
CA LEU A 351 -8.78 18.50 -11.10
C LEU A 351 -9.94 19.47 -11.25
N GLY A 352 -9.73 20.61 -11.93
CA GLY A 352 -10.75 21.63 -12.14
C GLY A 352 -11.40 22.09 -10.82
N PRO A 353 -12.75 22.11 -10.73
CA PRO A 353 -13.46 22.52 -9.52
C PRO A 353 -13.15 21.66 -8.28
N LEU A 354 -12.81 20.37 -8.46
CA LEU A 354 -12.52 19.45 -7.35
C LEU A 354 -11.29 19.87 -6.56
N ALA A 355 -10.35 20.60 -7.18
CA ALA A 355 -9.17 21.13 -6.49
C ALA A 355 -9.54 22.05 -5.31
N ARG A 356 -10.75 22.64 -5.30
CA ARG A 356 -11.22 23.50 -4.20
C ARG A 356 -11.65 22.70 -2.97
N LEU A 357 -11.86 21.39 -3.07
CA LEU A 357 -12.29 20.56 -1.94
C LEU A 357 -11.13 20.15 -1.03
N PHE A 358 -9.92 20.11 -1.58
CA PHE A 358 -8.68 19.67 -0.94
C PHE A 358 -7.75 20.86 -0.69
#